data_AF-A0A2V8P4J3-F1
#
_entry.id   AF-A0A2V8P4J3-F1
#
_cell.length_a   1.000
_cell.length_b   1.000
_cell.length_c   1.000
_cell.angle_alpha   90.00
_cell.angle_beta   90.00
_cell.angle_gamma   90.00
#
_symmetry.space_group_name_H-M   'P 1'
#
loop_
_entity.id
_entity.type
_entity.pdbx_description
1 polymer ?
#
loop_
_entity_poly.entity_id
_entity_poly.type
_entity_poly.pdbx_seq_one_letter_code
_entity_poly.pdbx_strand_id
1 'polypeptide(L)'
;MNTKLKRRFVGGVCFLLFAGCVAFNWYLLIYEGYFYPKISGLCPIGALFGLMLVAFPSLARGRPNRADKKSIVAPLIAGVIGLALGGINFYLMDRYHR
;
A
#
# COMPACT_ATOMS: atom_id res chain seq x y z
N MET A 1 -15.23 -9.40 -19.17
CA MET A 1 -14.33 -9.72 -18.04
C MET A 1 -15.10 -9.67 -16.73
N ASN A 2 -14.98 -10.69 -15.86
CA ASN A 2 -15.67 -10.75 -14.56
C ASN A 2 -15.35 -9.51 -13.70
N THR A 3 -16.35 -8.86 -13.09
CA THR A 3 -16.18 -7.65 -12.28
C THR A 3 -15.24 -7.86 -11.10
N LYS A 4 -15.22 -9.06 -10.51
CA LYS A 4 -14.26 -9.43 -9.45
C LYS A 4 -12.84 -9.52 -9.99
N LEU A 5 -12.67 -10.10 -11.18
CA LEU A 5 -11.36 -10.24 -11.83
C LEU A 5 -10.77 -8.87 -12.19
N LYS A 6 -11.58 -7.94 -12.72
CA LYS A 6 -11.15 -6.55 -13.00
C LYS A 6 -10.63 -5.84 -11.74
N ARG A 7 -11.31 -6.01 -10.61
CA ARG A 7 -10.91 -5.38 -9.35
C ARG A 7 -9.63 -5.97 -8.78
N ARG A 8 -9.46 -7.29 -8.86
CA ARG A 8 -8.20 -7.95 -8.49
C ARG A 8 -7.05 -7.50 -9.37
N PHE A 9 -7.28 -7.39 -10.68
CA PHE A 9 -6.26 -6.91 -11.61
C PHE A 9 -5.82 -5.49 -11.27
N VAL A 10 -6.77 -4.56 -11.06
CA VAL A 10 -6.45 -3.19 -10.63
C VAL A 10 -5.70 -3.18 -9.29
N GLY A 11 -6.15 -3.97 -8.30
CA GLY A 11 -5.45 -4.10 -7.03
C GLY A 11 -4.02 -4.61 -7.18
N GLY A 12 -3.80 -5.59 -8.05
CA GLY A 12 -2.49 -6.14 -8.33
C GLY A 12 -1.57 -5.13 -9.01
N VAL A 13 -2.07 -4.40 -10.01
CA VAL A 13 -1.33 -3.32 -10.67
C VAL A 13 -0.97 -2.22 -9.66
N CYS A 14 -1.91 -1.80 -8.80
CA CYS A 14 -1.63 -0.84 -7.74
C CYS A 14 -0.57 -1.35 -6.77
N PHE A 15 -0.66 -2.60 -6.33
CA PHE A 15 0.33 -3.21 -5.44
C PHE A 15 1.72 -3.18 -6.08
N LEU A 16 1.85 -3.63 -7.33
CA LEU A 16 3.12 -3.66 -8.04
C LEU A 16 3.70 -2.25 -8.25
N LEU A 17 2.87 -1.27 -8.59
CA LEU A 17 3.29 0.13 -8.74
C LEU A 17 3.88 0.66 -7.42
N PHE A 18 3.11 0.56 -6.33
CA PHE A 18 3.53 1.10 -5.04
C PHE A 18 4.70 0.34 -4.42
N ALA A 19 4.72 -0.99 -4.52
CA ALA A 19 5.86 -1.80 -4.09
C ALA A 19 7.11 -1.47 -4.92
N GLY A 20 6.95 -1.27 -6.23
CA GLY A 20 8.00 -0.80 -7.12
C GLY A 20 8.54 0.56 -6.71
N CYS A 21 7.68 1.52 -6.34
CA CYS A 21 8.12 2.80 -5.80
C CYS A 21 8.91 2.66 -4.49
N VAL A 22 8.50 1.77 -3.58
CA VAL A 22 9.27 1.49 -2.35
C VAL A 22 10.65 0.93 -2.68
N ALA A 23 10.72 -0.06 -3.55
CA ALA A 23 11.98 -0.68 -3.98
C ALA A 23 12.89 0.33 -4.70
N PHE A 24 12.34 1.16 -5.57
CA PHE A 24 13.07 2.23 -6.25
C PHE A 24 13.61 3.26 -5.26
N ASN A 25 12.84 3.61 -4.23
CA ASN A 25 13.30 4.56 -3.21
C ASN A 25 14.44 3.98 -2.35
N TRP A 26 14.42 2.67 -2.08
CA TRP A 26 15.55 1.96 -1.48
C TRP A 26 16.77 1.93 -2.39
N TYR A 27 16.58 1.72 -3.70
CA TYR A 27 17.65 1.81 -4.69
C TYR A 27 18.32 3.20 -4.65
N LEU A 28 17.53 4.28 -4.67
CA LEU A 28 18.10 5.63 -4.55
C LEU A 28 18.88 5.81 -3.24
N LEU A 29 18.36 5.30 -2.13
CA LEU A 29 19.05 5.42 -0.84
C LEU A 29 20.42 4.72 -0.85
N ILE A 30 20.47 3.50 -1.39
CA ILE A 30 21.66 2.65 -1.38
C ILE A 30 22.72 3.17 -2.36
N TYR A 31 22.30 3.54 -3.58
CA TYR A 31 23.22 3.83 -4.67
C TYR A 31 23.46 5.34 -4.89
N GLU A 32 22.46 6.18 -4.60
CA GLU A 32 22.53 7.63 -4.83
C GLU A 32 22.64 8.44 -3.51
N GLY A 33 22.51 7.77 -2.36
CA GLY A 33 22.65 8.39 -1.04
C GLY A 33 21.47 9.29 -0.62
N TYR A 34 20.36 9.27 -1.35
CA TYR A 34 19.16 10.05 -1.01
C TYR A 34 17.88 9.23 -1.22
N PHE A 35 16.78 9.64 -0.59
CA PHE A 35 15.47 9.04 -0.80
C PHE A 35 14.38 10.11 -0.74
N TYR A 36 13.21 9.83 -1.30
CA TYR A 36 12.05 10.71 -1.21
C TYR A 36 11.24 10.38 0.06
N PRO A 37 11.11 11.32 1.03
CA PRO A 37 10.37 11.06 2.27
C PRO A 37 8.90 10.72 2.03
N LYS A 38 8.26 11.41 1.07
CA LYS A 38 6.85 11.15 0.72
C LYS A 38 6.63 9.72 0.22
N ILE A 39 7.53 9.21 -0.62
CA ILE A 39 7.46 7.85 -1.17
C ILE A 39 7.66 6.83 -0.06
N SER A 40 8.64 7.06 0.82
CA SER A 40 8.94 6.13 1.91
C SER A 40 7.77 5.90 2.88
N GLY A 41 6.94 6.92 3.13
CA GLY A 41 5.78 6.79 4.01
C GLY A 41 4.49 6.36 3.29
N LEU A 42 4.21 6.94 2.12
CA LEU A 42 2.90 6.76 1.44
C LEU A 42 2.83 5.51 0.58
N CYS A 43 3.93 5.09 -0.06
CA CYS A 43 3.90 3.94 -0.96
C CYS A 43 3.67 2.61 -0.23
N PRO A 44 4.19 2.35 0.98
CA PRO A 44 3.81 1.17 1.76
C PRO A 44 2.31 1.10 2.06
N ILE A 45 1.66 2.24 2.34
CA ILE A 45 0.21 2.34 2.53
C ILE A 45 -0.52 1.95 1.24
N GLY A 46 -0.13 2.56 0.11
CA GLY A 46 -0.72 2.29 -1.20
C GLY A 46 -0.56 0.83 -1.64
N ALA A 47 0.59 0.22 -1.38
CA ALA A 47 0.85 -1.19 -1.66
C ALA A 47 -0.13 -2.07 -0.87
N LEU A 48 -0.30 -1.81 0.42
CA LEU A 48 -1.19 -2.61 1.25
C LEU A 48 -2.67 -2.47 0.85
N PHE A 49 -3.11 -1.27 0.45
CA PHE A 49 -4.44 -1.10 -0.13
C PHE A 49 -4.61 -1.83 -1.48
N GLY A 50 -3.59 -1.84 -2.33
CA GLY A 50 -3.56 -2.65 -3.54
C GLY A 50 -3.74 -4.14 -3.24
N LEU A 51 -2.98 -4.66 -2.28
CA LEU A 51 -3.05 -6.06 -1.83
C LEU A 51 -4.42 -6.40 -1.21
N MET A 52 -4.99 -5.48 -0.43
CA MET A 52 -6.35 -5.61 0.10
C MET A 52 -7.40 -5.78 -1.01
N LEU A 53 -7.29 -5.03 -2.12
CA LEU A 53 -8.20 -5.14 -3.25
C LEU A 53 -8.06 -6.47 -4.01
N VAL A 54 -6.85 -7.04 -4.05
CA VAL A 54 -6.61 -8.39 -4.60
C VAL A 54 -7.28 -9.46 -3.74
N ALA A 55 -7.04 -9.41 -2.42
CA ALA A 55 -7.58 -10.38 -1.47
C ALA A 55 -9.11 -10.28 -1.36
N PHE A 56 -9.64 -9.07 -1.30
CA PHE A 56 -11.04 -8.78 -1.05
C PHE A 56 -11.62 -7.81 -2.11
N PRO A 57 -11.80 -8.25 -3.37
CA PRO A 57 -12.30 -7.40 -4.45
C PRO A 57 -13.74 -6.91 -4.23
N SER A 58 -14.48 -7.49 -3.28
CA SER A 58 -15.79 -6.99 -2.87
C SER A 58 -15.70 -5.63 -2.16
N LEU A 59 -14.57 -5.32 -1.51
CA LEU A 59 -14.33 -4.06 -0.77
C LEU A 59 -14.16 -2.84 -1.69
N ALA A 60 -13.86 -3.04 -2.97
CA ALA A 60 -13.80 -1.96 -3.95
C ALA A 60 -15.18 -1.32 -4.24
N ARG A 61 -16.27 -1.87 -3.67
CA ARG A 61 -17.64 -1.46 -3.98
C ARG A 61 -18.03 -0.24 -3.15
N GLY A 62 -17.85 0.96 -3.71
CA GLY A 62 -18.53 2.20 -3.32
C GLY A 62 -18.82 2.42 -1.84
N ARG A 63 -19.99 3.00 -1.53
CA ARG A 63 -20.36 3.47 -0.18
C ARG A 63 -20.34 2.29 0.82
N PRO A 64 -19.63 2.41 1.95
CA PRO A 64 -19.64 1.38 2.97
C PRO A 64 -21.08 1.13 3.42
N ASN A 65 -21.53 -0.12 3.28
CA ASN A 65 -22.82 -0.52 3.82
C ASN A 65 -22.62 -0.68 5.33
N ARG A 66 -23.33 0.13 6.15
CA ARG A 66 -23.22 0.04 7.62
C ARG A 66 -23.57 -1.36 8.16
N ALA A 67 -24.33 -2.16 7.41
CA ALA A 67 -24.60 -3.56 7.74
C ALA A 67 -23.42 -4.51 7.44
N ASP A 68 -22.53 -4.16 6.51
CA ASP A 68 -21.34 -4.94 6.16
C ASP A 68 -20.12 -4.45 6.95
N LYS A 69 -19.96 -4.96 8.18
CA LYS A 69 -18.82 -4.64 9.04
C LYS A 69 -17.48 -4.90 8.38
N LYS A 70 -17.37 -5.89 7.48
CA LYS A 70 -16.12 -6.22 6.78
C LYS A 70 -15.69 -5.10 5.84
N SER A 71 -16.66 -4.38 5.25
CA SER A 71 -16.41 -3.22 4.39
C SER A 71 -15.75 -2.03 5.11
N ILE A 72 -15.86 -1.98 6.44
CA ILE A 72 -15.30 -0.91 7.28
C ILE A 72 -14.02 -1.39 7.97
N VAL A 73 -14.06 -2.58 8.57
CA VAL A 73 -12.96 -3.11 9.38
C VAL A 73 -11.73 -3.43 8.53
N ALA A 74 -11.89 -4.02 7.35
CA ALA A 74 -10.75 -4.40 6.53
C ALA A 74 -9.93 -3.19 6.02
N PRO A 75 -10.54 -2.12 5.46
CA PRO A 75 -9.81 -0.90 5.13
C PRO A 75 -9.17 -0.20 6.32
N LEU A 76 -9.81 -0.24 7.49
CA LEU A 76 -9.25 0.35 8.71
C LEU A 76 -7.99 -0.41 9.14
N ILE A 77 -8.04 -1.75 9.20
CA ILE A 77 -6.88 -2.59 9.52
C ILE A 77 -5.76 -2.37 8.50
N ALA A 78 -6.10 -2.38 7.20
CA ALA A 78 -5.13 -2.09 6.15
C ALA A 78 -4.53 -0.69 6.29
N GLY A 79 -5.32 0.32 6.66
CA GLY A 79 -4.82 1.67 6.92
C GLY A 79 -3.85 1.73 8.10
N VAL A 80 -4.19 1.12 9.23
CA VAL A 80 -3.33 1.11 10.43
C VAL A 80 -2.02 0.36 10.18
N ILE A 81 -2.08 -0.84 9.60
CA ILE A 81 -0.88 -1.61 9.25
C ILE A 81 -0.07 -0.86 8.20
N GLY A 82 -0.72 -0.25 7.20
CA GLY A 82 -0.06 0.51 6.15
C GLY A 82 0.69 1.71 6.71
N LEU A 83 0.09 2.44 7.64
CA LEU A 83 0.73 3.56 8.33
C LEU A 83 1.92 3.10 9.17
N ALA A 84 1.78 1.99 9.90
CA ALA A 84 2.89 1.41 10.66
C ALA A 84 4.04 1.00 9.73
N LEU A 85 3.76 0.32 8.61
CA LEU A 85 4.75 -0.05 7.61
C LEU A 85 5.40 1.18 6.96
N GLY A 86 4.63 2.22 6.67
CA GLY A 86 5.13 3.50 6.16
C GLY A 86 6.08 4.17 7.14
N GLY A 87 5.72 4.22 8.42
CA GLY A 87 6.55 4.76 9.49
C GLY A 87 7.84 3.96 9.70
N ILE A 88 7.74 2.62 9.74
CA ILE A 88 8.90 1.72 9.84
C ILE A 88 9.82 1.91 8.64
N ASN A 89 9.27 1.92 7.42
CA ASN A 89 10.07 2.08 6.20
C ASN A 89 10.77 3.45 6.17
N PHE A 90 10.08 4.53 6.53
CA PHE A 90 10.70 5.85 6.66
C PHE A 90 11.83 5.85 7.70
N TYR A 91 11.57 5.29 8.89
CA TYR A 91 12.57 5.20 9.96
C TYR A 91 13.82 4.44 9.52
N LEU A 92 13.64 3.30 8.85
CA LEU A 92 14.74 2.50 8.32
C LEU A 92 15.54 3.28 7.27
N MET A 93 14.88 4.02 6.38
CA MET A 93 15.57 4.82 5.37
C MET A 93 16.34 6.01 5.98
N ASP A 94 15.76 6.71 6.95
CA ASP A 94 16.42 7.84 7.64
C ASP A 94 17.65 7.41 8.45
N ARG A 95 17.64 6.17 8.96
CA ARG A 95 18.72 5.60 9.79
C ARG A 95 19.74 4.76 9.02
N TYR A 96 19.54 4.52 7.74
CA TYR A 96 20.36 3.55 6.99
C TYR A 96 21.86 3.94 6.92
N HIS A 97 22.15 5.23 6.79
CA HIS A 97 23.53 5.75 6.67
C HIS A 97 24.02 6.50 7.92
N ARG A 98 23.27 6.46 9.04
CA ARG A 98 23.67 7.07 10.33
C ARG A 98 24.19 6.02 11.28
#